data_AF-A0ABD6C9A5-F1
#
_entry.id   AF-A0ABD6C9A5-F1
#
_cell.length_a   1.000
_cell.length_b   1.000
_cell.length_c   1.000
_cell.angle_alpha   90.00
_cell.angle_beta   90.00
_cell.angle_gamma   90.00
#
_symmetry.space_group_name_H-M   'P 1'
#
loop_
_entity.id
_entity.type
_entity.pdbx_description
1 polymer ?
#
loop_
_entity_poly.entity_id
_entity_poly.type
_entity_poly.pdbx_seq_one_letter_code
_entity_poly.pdbx_strand_id
1 'polypeptide(L)'
;MDEKYERGILRISAVFILAAVLLIPLGFLGLPATPGVVVGMIVLAFTLFYAWQFSEDYNAYLSGLWLGPTIAAIVSAAGLVIGASPGELQSLGGVVGLIGVFNLLLRPVYRIVHYVLTVTIQIGREIQEEGW
;
A
#
# COMPACT_ATOMS: atom_id res chain seq x y z
N MET A 1 3.54 -20.47 5.47
CA MET A 1 3.16 -19.25 4.74
C MET A 1 4.24 -19.00 3.71
N ASP A 2 3.89 -19.00 2.43
CA ASP A 2 4.91 -18.89 1.38
C ASP A 2 5.60 -17.53 1.40
N GLU A 3 6.89 -17.52 1.05
CA GLU A 3 7.72 -16.31 0.95
C GLU A 3 7.09 -15.24 0.04
N LYS A 4 6.28 -15.67 -0.94
CA LYS A 4 5.49 -14.79 -1.81
C LYS A 4 4.46 -13.95 -1.03
N TYR A 5 3.74 -14.54 -0.07
CA TYR A 5 2.77 -13.82 0.76
C TYR A 5 3.47 -12.82 1.68
N GLU A 6 4.62 -13.21 2.21
CA GLU A 6 5.41 -12.37 3.10
C GLU A 6 5.92 -11.11 2.40
N ARG A 7 6.47 -11.30 1.19
CA ARG A 7 6.86 -10.19 0.30
C ARG A 7 5.66 -9.33 -0.09
N GLY A 8 4.50 -9.94 -0.35
CA GLY A 8 3.27 -9.21 -0.64
C GLY A 8 2.85 -8.28 0.49
N ILE A 9 2.79 -8.78 1.73
CA ILE A 9 2.42 -8.00 2.92
C ILE A 9 3.39 -6.83 3.12
N LEU A 10 4.69 -7.09 3.05
CA LEU A 10 5.72 -6.04 3.19
C LEU A 10 5.60 -4.98 2.09
N ARG A 11 5.35 -5.40 0.84
CA ARG A 11 5.18 -4.50 -0.29
C ARG A 11 3.95 -3.62 -0.16
N ILE A 12 2.83 -4.17 0.29
CA ILE A 12 1.61 -3.39 0.57
C ILE A 12 1.92 -2.32 1.63
N SER A 13 2.52 -2.71 2.75
CA SER A 13 2.90 -1.76 3.80
C SER A 13 3.85 -0.67 3.30
N ALA A 14 4.86 -1.03 2.52
CA ALA A 14 5.81 -0.07 1.95
C ALA A 14 5.11 0.94 1.03
N VAL A 15 4.13 0.50 0.23
CA VAL A 15 3.32 1.36 -0.64
C VAL A 15 2.51 2.38 0.16
N PHE A 16 1.84 1.96 1.24
CA PHE A 16 1.10 2.86 2.12
C PHE A 16 2.02 3.84 2.87
N ILE A 17 3.17 3.37 3.34
CA ILE A 17 4.17 4.23 4.00
C ILE A 17 4.72 5.26 3.01
N LEU A 18 5.03 4.85 1.78
CA LEU A 18 5.49 5.77 0.73
C LEU A 18 4.43 6.83 0.42
N ALA A 19 3.16 6.43 0.30
CA ALA A 19 2.06 7.39 0.12
C ALA A 19 2.00 8.41 1.28
N ALA A 20 2.15 7.96 2.53
CA ALA A 20 2.20 8.83 3.69
C ALA A 20 3.38 9.81 3.64
N VAL A 21 4.57 9.31 3.28
CA VAL A 21 5.80 10.13 3.11
C VAL A 21 5.62 11.20 2.04
N LEU A 22 4.80 10.97 1.03
CA LEU A 22 4.50 11.96 -0.02
C LEU A 22 3.45 12.99 0.43
N LEU A 23 2.47 12.57 1.23
CA LEU A 23 1.35 13.42 1.66
C LEU A 23 1.70 14.32 2.84
N ILE A 24 2.38 13.78 3.86
CA ILE A 24 2.67 14.50 5.11
C ILE A 24 3.46 15.80 4.88
N PRO A 25 4.52 15.83 4.04
CA PRO A 25 5.27 17.06 3.77
C PRO A 25 4.43 18.18 3.15
N LEU A 26 3.36 17.87 2.42
CA LEU A 26 2.50 18.89 1.80
C LEU A 26 1.84 19.78 2.86
N GLY A 27 1.43 19.19 3.99
CA GLY A 27 0.90 19.94 5.12
C GLY A 27 1.93 20.88 5.76
N PHE A 28 3.17 20.41 5.93
CA PHE A 28 4.27 21.25 6.43
C PHE A 28 4.61 22.41 5.48
N LEU A 29 4.44 22.20 4.17
CA LEU A 29 4.62 23.23 3.14
C LEU A 29 3.40 24.16 3.01
N GLY A 30 2.33 23.93 3.79
CA GLY A 30 1.10 24.72 3.71
C GLY A 30 0.32 24.51 2.41
N LEU A 31 0.57 23.41 1.68
CA LEU A 31 -0.09 23.11 0.42
C LEU A 31 -1.40 22.36 0.69
N PRO A 32 -2.58 22.95 0.37
CA PRO A 32 -3.84 22.24 0.47
C PRO A 32 -3.99 21.21 -0.65
N ALA A 33 -5.05 20.41 -0.60
CA ALA A 33 -5.41 19.53 -1.70
C ALA A 33 -5.81 20.38 -2.92
N THR A 34 -4.88 20.54 -3.87
CA THR A 34 -5.11 21.29 -5.12
C THR A 34 -5.06 20.36 -6.33
N PRO A 35 -5.67 20.74 -7.47
CA PRO A 35 -5.51 19.99 -8.72
C PRO A 35 -4.04 19.81 -9.11
N GLY A 36 -3.18 20.80 -8.82
CA GLY A 36 -1.74 20.72 -9.08
C GLY A 36 -1.04 19.61 -8.29
N VAL A 37 -1.38 19.43 -7.00
CA VAL A 37 -0.87 18.33 -6.18
C VAL A 37 -1.31 16.98 -6.74
N VAL A 38 -2.58 16.84 -7.11
CA VAL A 38 -3.13 15.58 -7.67
C VAL A 38 -2.41 15.23 -8.98
N VAL A 39 -2.31 16.19 -9.91
CA VAL A 39 -1.63 16.01 -11.19
C VAL A 39 -0.16 15.68 -10.97
N GLY A 40 0.52 16.37 -10.04
CA GLY A 40 1.92 16.08 -9.69
C GLY A 40 2.12 14.63 -9.22
N MET A 41 1.23 14.12 -8.37
CA MET A 41 1.27 12.73 -7.90
C MET A 41 0.98 11.72 -9.02
N ILE A 42 0.04 12.03 -9.92
CA ILE A 42 -0.24 11.21 -11.11
C ILE A 42 0.97 11.15 -12.04
N VAL A 43 1.60 12.30 -12.32
CA VAL A 43 2.81 12.37 -13.15
C VAL A 43 3.95 11.58 -12.52
N LEU A 44 4.15 11.69 -11.20
CA LEU A 44 5.13 10.90 -10.47
C LEU A 44 4.84 9.39 -10.56
N ALA A 45 3.58 8.99 -10.35
CA ALA A 45 3.14 7.60 -10.48
C ALA A 45 3.44 7.07 -11.89
N PHE A 46 3.05 7.82 -12.92
CA PHE A 46 3.25 7.43 -14.32
C PHE A 46 4.73 7.36 -14.68
N THR A 47 5.55 8.30 -14.21
CA THR A 47 7.00 8.31 -14.43
C THR A 47 7.65 7.08 -13.82
N LEU A 48 7.29 6.71 -12.59
CA LEU A 48 7.80 5.50 -11.94
C LEU A 48 7.30 4.22 -12.60
N PHE A 49 6.05 4.20 -13.06
CA PHE A 49 5.49 3.08 -13.81
C PHE A 49 6.23 2.88 -15.13
N TYR A 50 6.45 3.96 -15.87
CA TYR A 50 7.21 3.95 -17.11
C TYR A 50 8.66 3.50 -16.85
N ALA A 51 9.34 4.09 -15.86
CA ALA A 51 10.69 3.69 -15.48
C ALA A 51 10.76 2.20 -15.12
N TRP A 52 9.75 1.66 -14.43
CA TRP A 52 9.67 0.24 -14.12
C TRP A 52 9.52 -0.63 -15.38
N GLN A 53 8.67 -0.25 -16.33
CA GLN A 53 8.44 -1.00 -17.57
C GLN A 53 9.66 -1.06 -18.48
N PHE A 54 10.47 0.00 -18.51
CA PHE A 54 11.62 0.13 -19.42
C PHE A 54 12.98 -0.14 -18.76
N SER A 55 12.99 -0.54 -17.48
CA SER A 55 14.21 -0.84 -16.76
C SER A 55 14.35 -2.35 -16.54
N GLU A 56 15.22 -2.99 -17.30
CA GLU A 56 15.59 -4.40 -17.06
C GLU A 56 16.37 -4.55 -15.74
N ASP A 57 17.33 -3.65 -15.48
CA ASP A 57 18.25 -3.73 -14.33
C ASP A 57 17.60 -3.42 -12.98
N TYR A 58 16.66 -2.47 -12.94
CA TYR A 58 16.00 -2.01 -11.70
C TYR A 58 14.57 -2.54 -11.52
N ASN A 59 14.15 -3.55 -12.30
CA ASN A 59 12.78 -4.05 -12.26
C ASN A 59 12.35 -4.43 -10.83
N ALA A 60 13.21 -5.14 -10.10
CA ALA A 60 12.94 -5.58 -8.73
C ALA A 60 12.71 -4.41 -7.75
N TYR A 61 13.43 -3.29 -7.91
CA TYR A 61 13.34 -2.12 -7.04
C TYR A 61 12.16 -1.21 -7.40
N LEU A 62 11.88 -1.07 -8.70
CA LEU A 62 10.80 -0.21 -9.19
C LEU A 62 9.43 -0.89 -9.16
N SER A 63 9.41 -2.23 -9.02
CA SER A 63 8.18 -3.01 -8.98
C SER A 63 7.26 -2.52 -7.86
N GLY A 64 6.17 -1.84 -8.24
CA GLY A 64 5.13 -1.36 -7.33
C GLY A 64 5.48 -0.07 -6.59
N LEU A 65 6.64 0.54 -6.84
CA LEU A 65 6.98 1.84 -6.25
C LEU A 65 6.00 2.94 -6.71
N TRP A 66 5.54 2.85 -7.96
CA TRP A 66 4.52 3.72 -8.55
C TRP A 66 3.16 3.69 -7.82
N LEU A 67 2.87 2.63 -7.07
CA LEU A 67 1.62 2.52 -6.32
C LEU A 67 1.55 3.52 -5.17
N GLY A 68 2.68 3.89 -4.55
CA GLY A 68 2.71 4.87 -3.46
C GLY A 68 2.17 6.25 -3.89
N PRO A 69 2.76 6.87 -4.93
CA PRO A 69 2.22 8.09 -5.52
C PRO A 69 0.80 7.94 -6.06
N THR A 70 0.42 6.76 -6.56
CA THR A 70 -0.97 6.49 -6.99
C THR A 70 -1.95 6.61 -5.84
N ILE A 71 -1.66 6.00 -4.69
CA ILE A 71 -2.48 6.15 -3.48
C ILE A 71 -2.47 7.60 -3.00
N ALA A 72 -1.31 8.27 -3.01
CA ALA A 72 -1.22 9.69 -2.66
C ALA A 72 -2.08 10.58 -3.58
N ALA A 73 -2.14 10.28 -4.87
CA ALA A 73 -3.01 10.96 -5.83
C ALA A 73 -4.49 10.74 -5.51
N ILE A 74 -4.89 9.49 -5.22
CA ILE A 74 -6.28 9.15 -4.86
C ILE A 74 -6.70 9.89 -3.58
N VAL A 75 -5.86 9.88 -2.55
CA VAL A 75 -6.13 10.57 -1.28
C VAL A 75 -6.16 12.08 -1.46
N SER A 76 -5.24 12.64 -2.25
CA SER A 76 -5.25 14.07 -2.57
C SER A 76 -6.49 14.47 -3.36
N ALA A 77 -6.96 13.61 -4.29
CA ALA A 77 -8.17 13.86 -5.05
C ALA A 77 -9.42 13.80 -4.16
N ALA A 78 -9.49 12.83 -3.24
CA ALA A 78 -10.54 12.79 -2.23
C ALA A 78 -10.51 14.04 -1.33
N GLY A 79 -9.32 14.46 -0.90
CA GLY A 79 -9.10 15.71 -0.16
C GLY A 79 -9.58 16.94 -0.95
N LEU A 80 -9.32 16.99 -2.25
CA LEU A 80 -9.76 18.08 -3.13
C LEU A 80 -11.29 18.15 -3.20
N VAL A 81 -11.97 17.00 -3.29
CA VAL A 81 -13.45 16.94 -3.34
C VAL A 81 -14.08 17.51 -2.06
N ILE A 82 -13.45 17.30 -0.90
CA ILE A 82 -13.95 17.79 0.40
C ILE A 82 -13.36 19.16 0.80
N GLY A 83 -12.50 19.76 -0.02
CA GLY A 83 -11.85 21.03 0.30
C GLY A 83 -10.84 20.95 1.45
N ALA A 84 -10.13 19.83 1.58
CA ALA A 84 -9.21 19.57 2.68
C ALA A 84 -8.09 20.63 2.77
N SER A 85 -7.98 21.21 3.96
CA SER A 85 -6.89 22.10 4.37
C SER A 85 -5.54 21.36 4.40
N PRO A 86 -4.40 22.08 4.46
CA PRO A 86 -3.08 21.45 4.54
C PRO A 86 -2.93 20.51 5.73
N GLY A 87 -3.49 20.88 6.90
CA GLY A 87 -3.46 20.05 8.11
C GLY A 87 -4.31 18.79 8.00
N GLU A 88 -5.45 18.86 7.30
CA GLU A 88 -6.29 17.68 7.03
C GLU A 88 -5.62 16.74 6.04
N LEU A 89 -4.96 17.28 4.99
CA LEU A 89 -4.21 16.46 4.03
C LEU A 89 -3.04 15.74 4.72
N GLN A 90 -2.33 16.42 5.62
CA GLN A 90 -1.31 15.80 6.47
C GLN A 90 -1.89 14.69 7.35
N SER A 91 -3.05 14.92 7.95
CA SER A 91 -3.73 13.93 8.80
C SER A 91 -4.16 12.70 8.01
N LEU A 92 -4.69 12.90 6.79
CA LEU A 92 -4.98 11.81 5.85
C LEU A 92 -3.71 11.03 5.50
N GLY A 93 -2.59 11.72 5.24
CA GLY A 93 -1.28 11.09 5.08
C GLY A 93 -0.87 10.24 6.29
N GLY A 94 -1.10 10.76 7.50
CA GLY A 94 -0.88 10.02 8.75
C GLY A 94 -1.74 8.75 8.86
N VAL A 95 -3.04 8.84 8.52
CA VAL A 95 -3.95 7.67 8.49
C VAL A 95 -3.49 6.62 7.48
N VAL A 96 -3.09 7.06 6.28
CA VAL A 96 -2.56 6.19 5.23
C VAL A 96 -1.29 5.47 5.70
N GLY A 97 -0.38 6.20 6.38
CA GLY A 97 0.82 5.62 6.97
C GLY A 97 0.51 4.63 8.08
N LEU A 98 -0.47 4.96 8.93
CA LEU A 98 -0.94 4.09 10.01
C LEU A 98 -1.49 2.78 9.46
N ILE A 99 -2.27 2.80 8.37
CA ILE A 99 -2.74 1.58 7.70
C ILE A 99 -1.55 0.71 7.27
N GLY A 100 -0.51 1.32 6.70
CA GLY A 100 0.71 0.62 6.31
C GLY A 100 1.42 -0.06 7.49
N VAL A 101 1.59 0.66 8.60
CA VAL A 101 2.20 0.13 9.84
C VAL A 101 1.31 -0.94 10.47
N PHE A 102 0.00 -0.74 10.51
CA PHE A 102 -0.94 -1.70 11.08
C PHE A 102 -0.93 -3.01 10.30
N ASN A 103 -0.84 -2.96 8.96
CA ASN A 103 -0.64 -4.15 8.14
C ASN A 103 0.66 -4.91 8.46
N LEU A 104 1.74 -4.21 8.85
CA LEU A 104 2.96 -4.88 9.35
C LEU A 104 2.73 -5.55 10.70
N LEU A 105 2.02 -4.87 11.61
CA LEU A 105 1.71 -5.40 12.95
C LEU A 105 0.76 -6.60 12.90
N LEU A 106 -0.10 -6.68 11.89
CA LEU A 106 -1.01 -7.82 11.68
C LEU A 106 -0.30 -9.06 11.09
N ARG A 107 0.98 -8.97 10.72
CA ARG A 107 1.76 -10.10 10.17
C ARG A 107 1.72 -11.37 11.03
N PRO A 108 1.86 -11.34 12.37
CA PRO A 108 1.70 -12.52 13.21
C PRO A 108 0.28 -13.09 13.13
N VAL A 109 -0.73 -12.23 13.06
CA VAL A 109 -2.14 -12.64 12.93
C VAL A 109 -2.37 -13.34 11.60
N TYR A 110 -1.85 -12.80 10.49
CA TYR A 110 -1.93 -13.45 9.17
C TYR A 110 -1.28 -14.84 9.16
N ARG A 111 -0.17 -15.00 9.87
CA ARG A 111 0.49 -16.31 10.01
C ARG A 111 -0.36 -17.31 10.79
N ILE A 112 -0.96 -16.89 11.90
CA ILE A 112 -1.84 -17.74 12.71
C ILE A 112 -3.06 -18.16 11.90
N VAL A 113 -3.72 -17.22 11.22
CA VAL A 113 -4.89 -17.51 10.38
C VAL A 113 -4.53 -18.49 9.25
N HIS A 114 -3.41 -18.26 8.55
CA HIS A 114 -2.94 -19.18 7.52
C HIS A 114 -2.68 -20.58 8.09
N TYR A 115 -2.03 -20.69 9.24
CA TYR A 115 -1.74 -21.97 9.88
C TYR A 115 -3.05 -22.72 10.21
N VAL A 116 -3.98 -22.05 10.88
CA VAL A 116 -5.28 -22.64 11.25
C VAL A 116 -6.03 -23.10 10.00
N LEU A 117 -6.15 -22.26 8.97
CA LEU A 117 -6.83 -22.63 7.73
C LEU A 117 -6.19 -23.83 7.05
N THR A 118 -4.86 -23.88 6.98
CA THR A 118 -4.14 -24.99 6.33
C THR A 118 -4.39 -26.31 7.07
N VAL A 119 -4.31 -26.29 8.40
CA VAL A 119 -4.57 -27.47 9.24
C VAL A 119 -6.02 -27.91 9.11
N THR A 120 -6.98 -27.01 9.17
CA THR A 120 -8.41 -27.34 9.03
C THR A 120 -8.72 -27.96 7.67
N ILE A 121 -8.15 -27.40 6.58
CA ILE A 121 -8.34 -27.95 5.23
C ILE A 121 -7.71 -29.34 5.11
N GLN A 122 -6.53 -29.55 5.69
CA GLN A 122 -5.85 -30.84 5.65
C GLN A 122 -6.66 -31.93 6.38
N ILE A 123 -7.13 -31.64 7.59
CA ILE A 123 -7.97 -32.57 8.36
C ILE A 123 -9.25 -32.91 7.58
N GLY A 124 -9.90 -31.90 6.98
CA GLY A 124 -11.10 -32.14 6.16
C GLY A 124 -10.84 -33.05 4.96
N ARG A 125 -9.64 -32.96 4.36
CA ARG A 125 -9.25 -33.81 3.23
C ARG A 125 -8.97 -35.26 3.67
N GLU A 126 -8.28 -35.45 4.79
CA GLU A 126 -7.98 -36.78 5.35
C GLU A 126 -9.27 -37.54 5.70
N ILE A 127 -10.26 -36.88 6.33
CA ILE A 127 -11.56 -37.48 6.63
C ILE A 127 -12.31 -37.92 5.36
N GLN A 128 -12.19 -37.15 4.27
CA GLN A 128 -12.82 -37.49 3.00
C GLN A 128 -12.16 -38.69 2.31
N GLU A 129 -10.84 -38.86 2.49
CA GLU A 129 -10.08 -39.98 1.93
C GLU A 129 -10.29 -41.30 2.73
N GLU A 130 -10.51 -41.22 4.05
CA GLU A 130 -10.79 -42.39 4.90
C GLU A 130 -12.26 -42.85 4.90
N GLY A 131 -13.16 -42.01 4.39
CA GLY A 131 -14.62 -42.23 4.41
C GLY A 131 -15.19 -43.10 3.28
N TRP A 132 -14.35 -43.84 2.54
CA TRP A 132 -14.76 -44.75 1.45
C TRP A 132 -14.12 -46.14 1.60
#